data_AF-A0A6A7C2C0-F1
#
_entry.id   AF-A0A6A7C2C0-F1
#
_cell.length_a   1.000
_cell.length_b   1.000
_cell.length_c   1.000
_cell.angle_alpha   90.00
_cell.angle_beta   90.00
_cell.angle_gamma   90.00
#
_symmetry.space_group_name_H-M   'P 1'
#
loop_
_entity.id
_entity.type
_entity.pdbx_description
1 polymer ?
#
loop_
_entity_poly.entity_id
_entity_poly.type
_entity_poly.pdbx_seq_one_letter_code
_entity_poly.pdbx_strand_id
1 'polypeptide(L)'
;MDSSADQSTPSLNRTPTKAPKLQPANRTEPKASIQPDKGSELGPLGSPQSTNSLDFVRRIRPAKTFQAQDAEKSVEAQKAKKAAETVENAEKYQDLSELPIDIRPPEPNSTATKFITHVTSSLDLLVRNEQLSDIYKPVNVARRPRLLERGHWLMVSDGWPPKLQCQFWLFLVNFVGQGKAGWGVWCRRETQSSSDLGTVKVYCWGELVRHIYLLLYVASNSKVKKLGLKWVDAEGKVVVEMQSAS
;
A
#
# COMPACT_ATOMS: atom_id res chain seq x y z
N MET A 1 -21.85 -5.58 -66.50
CA MET A 1 -23.20 -5.95 -66.97
C MET A 1 -23.98 -6.31 -65.72
N ASP A 2 -24.50 -5.27 -65.07
CA ASP A 2 -25.95 -4.94 -65.03
C ASP A 2 -26.68 -5.85 -64.03
N SER A 3 -27.51 -5.41 -63.08
CA SER A 3 -28.16 -4.12 -62.86
C SER A 3 -28.75 -4.07 -61.43
N SER A 4 -28.97 -2.84 -60.94
CA SER A 4 -29.87 -2.38 -59.86
C SER A 4 -31.29 -2.99 -59.94
N ALA A 5 -32.24 -2.91 -59.00
CA ALA A 5 -32.46 -2.44 -57.63
C ALA A 5 -33.82 -3.05 -57.19
N ASP A 6 -34.17 -3.04 -55.90
CA ASP A 6 -35.30 -2.28 -55.34
C ASP A 6 -35.84 -2.86 -54.01
N GLN A 7 -36.38 -1.93 -53.23
CA GLN A 7 -36.66 -1.92 -51.81
C GLN A 7 -38.02 -2.52 -51.47
N SER A 8 -38.21 -2.95 -50.22
CA SER A 8 -39.45 -2.74 -49.46
C SER A 8 -39.24 -3.03 -47.98
N THR A 9 -39.40 -2.00 -47.15
CA THR A 9 -39.59 -2.07 -45.69
C THR A 9 -41.03 -2.50 -45.36
N PRO A 10 -41.32 -2.90 -44.11
CA PRO A 10 -41.99 -1.90 -43.27
C PRO A 10 -41.50 -1.87 -41.81
N SER A 11 -41.50 -0.65 -41.29
CA SER A 11 -41.32 -0.29 -39.89
C SER A 11 -42.51 -0.75 -39.03
N LEU A 12 -42.24 -1.31 -37.85
CA LEU A 12 -43.20 -1.34 -36.75
C LEU A 12 -42.59 -0.62 -35.55
N ASN A 13 -43.16 0.54 -35.29
CA ASN A 13 -42.86 1.46 -34.21
C ASN A 13 -43.91 1.26 -33.11
N ARG A 14 -43.55 1.64 -31.86
CA ARG A 14 -44.38 1.79 -30.63
C ARG A 14 -44.49 0.51 -29.77
N THR A 15 -44.27 0.52 -28.46
CA THR A 15 -44.20 1.60 -27.44
C THR A 15 -43.57 1.03 -26.16
N PRO A 16 -43.01 1.85 -25.24
CA PRO A 16 -42.35 1.38 -24.02
C PRO A 16 -43.35 1.11 -22.90
N THR A 17 -43.27 -0.08 -22.30
CA THR A 17 -44.04 -0.45 -21.11
C THR A 17 -43.53 0.30 -19.88
N LYS A 18 -44.42 1.10 -19.31
CA LYS A 18 -44.28 1.88 -18.08
C LYS A 18 -43.98 0.97 -16.88
N ALA A 19 -42.91 1.27 -16.15
CA ALA A 19 -42.65 0.74 -14.82
C ALA A 19 -43.71 1.27 -13.81
N PRO A 20 -44.17 0.45 -12.84
CA PRO A 20 -45.11 0.92 -11.82
C PRO A 20 -44.41 1.81 -10.79
N LYS A 21 -45.05 2.95 -10.53
CA LYS A 21 -44.67 3.99 -9.57
C LYS A 21 -45.22 3.58 -8.19
N LEU A 22 -44.36 3.09 -7.30
CA LEU A 22 -44.71 2.89 -5.89
C LEU A 22 -44.57 4.23 -5.15
N GLN A 23 -45.69 4.72 -4.62
CA GLN A 23 -45.78 5.87 -3.71
C GLN A 23 -45.80 5.41 -2.24
N PRO A 24 -45.50 6.30 -1.28
CA PRO A 24 -44.95 5.93 0.01
C PRO A 24 -46.04 5.49 1.01
N ALA A 25 -45.74 4.45 1.78
CA ALA A 25 -46.57 4.03 2.90
C ALA A 25 -46.19 4.83 4.17
N ASN A 26 -47.10 5.71 4.59
CA ASN A 26 -47.20 6.20 5.96
C ASN A 26 -47.61 5.05 6.88
N ARG A 27 -46.82 4.70 7.92
CA ARG A 27 -47.35 4.47 9.28
C ARG A 27 -46.27 4.16 10.34
N THR A 28 -46.31 4.99 11.39
CA THR A 28 -46.08 4.71 12.82
C THR A 28 -44.71 4.20 13.29
N GLU A 29 -43.97 5.13 13.90
CA GLU A 29 -43.00 4.89 14.96
C GLU A 29 -43.66 4.31 16.23
N PRO A 30 -43.02 3.36 16.93
CA PRO A 30 -43.24 3.12 18.34
C PRO A 30 -42.29 3.99 19.17
N LYS A 31 -42.91 4.89 19.94
CA LYS A 31 -42.33 5.73 20.99
C LYS A 31 -41.94 4.84 22.18
N ALA A 32 -40.64 4.63 22.42
CA ALA A 32 -40.14 4.07 23.67
C ALA A 32 -39.29 5.12 24.40
N SER A 33 -39.94 5.72 25.40
CA SER A 33 -39.36 6.61 26.40
C SER A 33 -38.73 5.74 27.49
N ILE A 34 -37.41 5.79 27.66
CA ILE A 34 -36.74 5.35 28.89
C ILE A 34 -35.70 6.41 29.28
N GLN A 35 -35.90 6.96 30.48
CA GLN A 35 -35.07 7.95 31.18
C GLN A 35 -33.80 7.29 31.79
N PRO A 36 -32.81 8.09 32.23
CA PRO A 36 -31.43 7.65 32.39
C PRO A 36 -31.22 6.96 33.74
N ASP A 37 -30.51 5.83 33.73
CA ASP A 37 -30.02 5.18 34.94
C ASP A 37 -28.57 5.55 35.23
N LYS A 38 -28.30 5.76 36.52
CA LYS A 38 -27.07 6.28 37.09
C LYS A 38 -26.13 5.14 37.45
N GLY A 39 -24.85 5.32 37.12
CA GLY A 39 -23.72 4.95 37.96
C GLY A 39 -23.36 3.46 38.05
N SER A 40 -22.27 3.08 37.37
CA SER A 40 -21.23 2.21 37.94
C SER A 40 -19.91 2.40 37.19
N GLU A 41 -19.07 3.23 37.80
CA GLU A 41 -17.62 3.06 37.99
C GLU A 41 -16.86 2.15 37.00
N LEU A 42 -16.24 2.78 36.00
CA LEU A 42 -15.18 2.18 35.17
C LEU A 42 -13.82 2.53 35.78
N GLY A 43 -13.13 1.51 36.31
CA GLY A 43 -11.72 1.61 36.71
C GLY A 43 -10.81 1.91 35.52
N PRO A 44 -9.58 2.40 35.76
CA PRO A 44 -8.69 2.87 34.70
C PRO A 44 -8.21 1.71 33.84
N LEU A 45 -8.64 1.73 32.57
CA LEU A 45 -8.18 0.84 31.51
C LEU A 45 -6.69 1.09 31.29
N GLY A 46 -5.87 0.08 31.58
CA GLY A 46 -4.44 0.10 31.39
C GLY A 46 -4.07 0.44 29.95
N SER A 47 -3.22 1.43 29.79
CA SER A 47 -2.59 1.82 28.54
C SER A 47 -1.88 0.62 27.90
N PRO A 48 -2.22 0.20 26.66
CA PRO A 48 -1.32 -0.66 25.92
C PRO A 48 -0.10 0.17 25.53
N GLN A 49 1.03 -0.25 26.09
CA GLN A 49 2.35 0.30 25.85
C GLN A 49 2.63 0.44 24.35
N SER A 50 2.65 1.69 23.91
CA SER A 50 3.27 2.15 22.66
C SER A 50 4.72 1.69 22.65
N THR A 51 5.03 0.62 21.90
CA THR A 51 6.41 0.28 21.58
C THR A 51 6.57 0.10 20.07
N ASN A 52 7.48 0.93 19.54
CA ASN A 52 8.23 0.81 18.30
C ASN A 52 7.53 1.13 16.96
N SER A 53 6.98 2.35 16.86
CA SER A 53 6.73 3.02 15.56
C SER A 53 7.94 3.82 15.04
N LEU A 54 8.95 4.09 15.89
CA LEU A 54 10.07 5.01 15.58
C LEU A 54 11.42 4.33 15.26
N ASP A 55 11.54 3.01 15.37
CA ASP A 55 12.78 2.30 14.96
C ASP A 55 12.90 2.17 13.43
N PHE A 56 11.80 2.34 12.71
CA PHE A 56 11.70 2.21 11.26
C PHE A 56 12.52 3.27 10.50
N VAL A 57 12.52 4.52 10.97
CA VAL A 57 13.25 5.63 10.34
C VAL A 57 14.74 5.61 10.74
N ARG A 58 15.08 5.07 11.92
CA ARG A 58 16.46 5.02 12.42
C ARG A 58 17.40 4.12 11.61
N ARG A 59 16.88 3.22 10.80
CA ARG A 59 17.68 2.26 10.00
C ARG A 59 18.30 2.87 8.74
N ILE A 60 17.96 4.12 8.39
CA ILE A 60 18.54 4.86 7.27
C ILE A 60 19.68 5.76 7.79
N ARG A 61 20.86 5.17 8.07
CA ARG A 61 22.10 5.94 8.26
C ARG A 61 23.15 5.49 7.24
N PRO A 62 23.78 6.41 6.49
CA PRO A 62 25.12 6.18 5.95
C PRO A 62 26.16 6.47 7.05
N ALA A 63 27.22 5.67 7.09
CA ALA A 63 28.33 5.85 8.02
C ALA A 63 29.14 7.11 7.68
N LYS A 64 29.35 7.98 8.67
CA LYS A 64 30.51 8.88 8.71
C LYS A 64 31.11 8.90 10.11
N THR A 65 32.42 8.71 10.11
CA THR A 65 33.40 8.59 11.18
C THR A 65 33.37 9.75 12.18
N PHE A 66 33.41 9.43 13.47
CA PHE A 66 33.98 10.28 14.52
C PHE A 66 34.76 9.38 15.49
N GLN A 67 36.02 9.74 15.72
CA GLN A 67 36.91 9.10 16.68
C GLN A 67 36.55 9.53 18.11
N ALA A 68 36.54 8.58 19.05
CA ALA A 68 36.95 8.78 20.44
C ALA A 68 37.05 7.40 21.10
N GLN A 69 38.27 7.01 21.41
CA GLN A 69 38.63 5.81 22.17
C GLN A 69 38.30 6.04 23.66
N ASP A 70 38.24 4.94 24.41
CA ASP A 70 38.05 4.87 25.89
C ASP A 70 36.60 4.67 26.39
N ALA A 71 35.88 3.72 25.78
CA ALA A 71 34.72 3.07 26.40
C ALA A 71 34.59 1.56 26.03
N GLU A 72 35.68 0.93 25.59
CA GLU A 72 35.62 -0.25 24.73
C GLU A 72 35.42 -1.61 25.44
N LYS A 73 35.66 -1.75 26.76
CA LYS A 73 35.67 -3.10 27.37
C LYS A 73 34.31 -3.64 27.83
N SER A 74 33.35 -2.81 28.20
CA SER A 74 32.04 -3.30 28.69
C SER A 74 30.96 -3.34 27.61
N VAL A 75 31.14 -2.58 26.53
CA VAL A 75 30.20 -2.53 25.40
C VAL A 75 30.44 -3.69 24.43
N GLU A 76 31.69 -4.12 24.21
CA GLU A 76 32.00 -5.13 23.20
C GLU A 76 31.55 -6.55 23.60
N ALA A 77 31.53 -6.89 24.89
CA ALA A 77 31.02 -8.18 25.36
C ALA A 77 29.47 -8.28 25.26
N GLN A 78 28.76 -7.18 25.50
CA GLN A 78 27.30 -7.10 25.33
C GLN A 78 26.91 -7.02 23.85
N LYS A 79 27.72 -6.36 23.03
CA LYS A 79 27.57 -6.28 21.57
C LYS A 79 27.87 -7.61 20.89
N ALA A 80 28.85 -8.39 21.36
CA ALA A 80 29.15 -9.72 20.86
C ALA A 80 28.05 -10.74 21.22
N LYS A 81 27.47 -10.67 22.43
CA LYS A 81 26.37 -11.54 22.84
C LYS A 81 25.06 -11.21 22.14
N LYS A 82 24.75 -9.92 21.97
CA LYS A 82 23.62 -9.44 21.17
C LYS A 82 23.82 -9.69 19.67
N ALA A 83 25.05 -9.66 19.17
CA ALA A 83 25.37 -10.05 17.80
C ALA A 83 25.22 -11.56 17.59
N ALA A 84 25.64 -12.40 18.52
CA ALA A 84 25.47 -13.85 18.45
C ALA A 84 23.99 -14.26 18.47
N GLU A 85 23.17 -13.70 19.38
CA GLU A 85 21.72 -13.95 19.42
C GLU A 85 20.96 -13.32 18.23
N THR A 86 21.49 -12.25 17.61
CA THR A 86 20.94 -11.67 16.38
C THR A 86 21.33 -12.48 15.14
N VAL A 87 22.47 -13.18 15.15
CA VAL A 87 22.92 -14.03 14.05
C VAL A 87 22.16 -15.36 14.05
N GLU A 88 21.89 -15.96 15.22
CA GLU A 88 21.12 -17.21 15.32
C GLU A 88 19.65 -17.05 14.90
N ASN A 89 19.04 -15.89 15.16
CA ASN A 89 17.64 -15.64 14.80
C ASN A 89 17.47 -15.04 13.38
N ALA A 90 18.58 -14.79 12.67
CA ALA A 90 18.59 -14.25 11.30
C ALA A 90 18.54 -15.34 10.21
N GLU A 91 18.55 -16.62 10.57
CA GLU A 91 18.59 -17.74 9.62
C GLU A 91 17.25 -18.42 9.38
N LYS A 92 16.18 -18.00 10.07
CA LYS A 92 14.82 -18.41 9.72
C LYS A 92 14.27 -17.54 8.59
N TYR A 93 14.87 -17.65 7.41
CA TYR A 93 14.30 -17.06 6.21
C TYR A 93 13.00 -17.77 5.90
N GLN A 94 11.88 -17.05 5.96
CA GLN A 94 10.65 -17.56 5.36
C GLN A 94 10.90 -17.74 3.87
N ASP A 95 10.58 -18.92 3.33
CA ASP A 95 10.59 -19.10 1.89
C ASP A 95 9.48 -18.23 1.29
N LEU A 96 9.73 -17.63 0.13
CA LEU A 96 8.70 -16.89 -0.61
C LEU A 96 7.49 -17.77 -0.86
N SER A 97 7.65 -19.08 -1.00
CA SER A 97 6.52 -20.02 -1.18
C SER A 97 5.52 -20.03 -0.01
N GLU A 98 5.95 -19.63 1.19
CA GLU A 98 5.10 -19.57 2.40
C GLU A 98 4.35 -18.24 2.54
N LEU A 99 4.72 -17.22 1.75
CA LEU A 99 4.12 -15.90 1.81
C LEU A 99 2.94 -15.77 0.82
N PRO A 100 1.91 -14.96 1.15
CA PRO A 100 0.72 -14.85 0.30
C PRO A 100 1.04 -14.27 -1.09
N ILE A 101 0.23 -14.64 -2.09
CA ILE A 101 0.31 -14.05 -3.45
C ILE A 101 -0.29 -12.64 -3.47
N ASP A 102 -1.41 -12.44 -2.76
CA ASP A 102 -2.10 -11.16 -2.61
C ASP A 102 -1.97 -10.67 -1.16
N ILE A 103 -1.64 -9.38 -0.98
CA ILE A 103 -1.63 -8.72 0.33
C ILE A 103 -2.79 -7.74 0.35
N ARG A 104 -3.80 -8.02 1.17
CA ARG A 104 -4.97 -7.16 1.35
C ARG A 104 -4.90 -6.43 2.69
N PRO A 105 -5.29 -5.14 2.75
CA PRO A 105 -5.43 -4.43 4.01
C PRO A 105 -6.67 -4.94 4.78
N PRO A 106 -6.77 -4.69 6.10
CA PRO A 106 -7.98 -4.95 6.85
C PRO A 106 -9.13 -4.09 6.30
N GLU A 107 -10.36 -4.58 6.46
CA GLU A 107 -11.56 -3.82 6.10
C GLU A 107 -11.63 -2.50 6.88
N PRO A 108 -12.13 -1.43 6.24
CA PRO A 108 -12.24 -0.16 6.92
C PRO A 108 -13.37 -0.25 7.94
N ASN A 109 -13.20 0.41 9.09
CA ASN A 109 -14.31 0.60 10.01
C ASN A 109 -15.38 1.43 9.29
N SER A 110 -16.53 0.83 9.01
CA SER A 110 -17.62 1.47 8.28
C SER A 110 -18.33 2.50 9.17
N THR A 111 -17.74 3.68 9.32
CA THR A 111 -18.43 4.86 9.85
C THR A 111 -18.76 5.77 8.67
N ALA A 112 -20.04 6.10 8.51
CA ALA A 112 -20.60 6.88 7.40
C ALA A 112 -20.20 8.38 7.46
N THR A 113 -18.89 8.65 7.44
CA THR A 113 -18.33 10.00 7.45
C THR A 113 -17.92 10.43 6.04
N LYS A 114 -17.84 11.74 5.81
CA LYS A 114 -17.36 12.30 4.54
C LYS A 114 -15.90 11.93 4.34
N PHE A 115 -15.57 11.36 3.19
CA PHE A 115 -14.19 11.07 2.80
C PHE A 115 -13.32 12.35 2.75
N ILE A 116 -12.09 12.27 3.26
CA ILE A 116 -11.14 13.40 3.29
C ILE A 116 -9.91 13.10 2.42
N THR A 117 -9.15 12.05 2.75
CA THR A 117 -7.92 11.66 2.04
C THR A 117 -7.61 10.18 2.29
N HIS A 118 -6.90 9.54 1.36
CA HIS A 118 -6.31 8.21 1.56
C HIS A 118 -4.93 8.24 2.22
N VAL A 119 -4.34 9.42 2.43
CA VAL A 119 -3.01 9.54 3.04
C VAL A 119 -3.10 9.18 4.53
N THR A 120 -2.46 8.07 4.91
CA THR A 120 -2.32 7.68 6.31
C THR A 120 -1.13 8.38 6.96
N SER A 121 -1.15 8.52 8.29
CA SER A 121 -0.01 9.06 9.04
C SER A 121 1.30 8.30 8.74
N SER A 122 1.23 6.97 8.59
CA SER A 122 2.42 6.16 8.28
C SER A 122 3.00 6.46 6.90
N LEU A 123 2.16 6.74 5.91
CA LEU A 123 2.61 7.14 4.58
C LEU A 123 3.14 8.58 4.56
N ASP A 124 2.46 9.48 5.26
CA ASP A 124 2.84 10.89 5.36
C ASP A 124 4.23 11.05 6.03
N LEU A 125 4.55 10.22 7.04
CA LEU A 125 5.87 10.17 7.65
C LEU A 125 7.00 9.88 6.65
N LEU A 126 6.75 9.13 5.57
CA LEU A 126 7.75 8.89 4.53
C LEU A 126 8.04 10.16 3.73
N VAL A 127 7.02 10.95 3.43
CA VAL A 127 7.15 12.20 2.66
C VAL A 127 7.79 13.30 3.50
N ARG A 128 7.48 13.35 4.80
CA ARG A 128 8.08 14.30 5.75
C ARG A 128 9.52 13.96 6.14
N ASN A 129 10.01 12.75 5.83
CA ASN A 129 11.39 12.39 6.09
C ASN A 129 12.33 13.13 5.12
N GLU A 130 13.14 14.04 5.66
CA GLU A 130 14.09 14.86 4.89
C GLU A 130 15.06 14.03 4.05
N GLN A 131 15.47 12.85 4.53
CA GLN A 131 16.38 11.95 3.79
C GLN A 131 15.73 11.36 2.52
N LEU A 132 14.39 11.37 2.45
CA LEU A 132 13.61 10.83 1.34
C LEU A 132 13.05 11.91 0.42
N SER A 133 13.21 13.19 0.78
CA SER A 133 12.67 14.34 0.05
C SER A 133 13.04 14.34 -1.43
N ASP A 134 14.28 13.95 -1.75
CA ASP A 134 14.87 13.94 -3.08
C ASP A 134 14.74 12.62 -3.84
N ILE A 135 14.06 11.62 -3.28
CA ILE A 135 14.02 10.26 -3.85
C ILE A 135 12.95 10.12 -4.93
N TYR A 136 11.81 10.79 -4.78
CA TYR A 136 10.75 10.79 -5.78
C TYR A 136 11.00 11.87 -6.83
N LYS A 137 11.73 11.50 -7.90
CA LYS A 137 12.03 12.35 -9.05
C LYS A 137 11.68 11.59 -10.33
N PRO A 138 10.42 11.60 -10.77
CA PRO A 138 10.01 10.90 -11.99
C PRO A 138 10.71 11.51 -13.20
N VAL A 139 11.11 10.65 -14.14
CA VAL A 139 11.72 11.08 -15.41
C VAL A 139 10.67 11.44 -16.45
N ASN A 140 9.46 10.89 -16.30
CA ASN A 140 8.32 11.20 -17.15
C ASN A 140 7.03 11.21 -16.32
N VAL A 141 6.20 12.22 -16.56
CA VAL A 141 4.86 12.37 -15.99
C VAL A 141 3.95 12.80 -17.12
N ALA A 142 3.20 11.85 -17.70
CA ALA A 142 2.34 12.11 -18.85
C ALA A 142 1.22 13.11 -18.50
N ARG A 143 0.74 13.06 -17.26
CA ARG A 143 -0.23 13.98 -16.68
C ARG A 143 -0.18 13.90 -15.16
N ARG A 144 -0.76 14.88 -14.47
CA ARG A 144 -0.96 14.78 -13.02
C ARG A 144 -1.99 13.68 -12.70
N PRO A 145 -1.67 12.69 -11.85
CA PRO A 145 -2.67 11.72 -11.38
C PRO A 145 -3.80 12.44 -10.63
N ARG A 146 -5.05 12.08 -10.90
CA ARG A 146 -6.20 12.63 -10.15
C ARG A 146 -6.24 11.97 -8.77
N LEU A 147 -6.73 12.69 -7.75
CA LEU A 147 -6.70 12.21 -6.37
C LEU A 147 -7.36 10.84 -6.20
N LEU A 148 -8.56 10.69 -6.77
CA LEU A 148 -9.37 9.46 -6.73
C LEU A 148 -9.21 8.60 -8.00
N GLU A 149 -8.07 8.71 -8.67
CA GLU A 149 -7.76 7.83 -9.80
C GLU A 149 -7.19 6.50 -9.30
N ARG A 150 -7.63 5.39 -9.88
CA ARG A 150 -7.03 4.07 -9.59
C ARG A 150 -5.88 3.79 -10.52
N GLY A 151 -4.84 3.19 -9.97
CA GLY A 151 -3.72 2.64 -10.73
C GLY A 151 -2.86 1.75 -9.85
N HIS A 152 -1.69 1.38 -10.35
CA HIS A 152 -0.72 0.58 -9.62
C HIS A 152 0.71 0.91 -10.02
N TRP A 153 1.63 0.81 -9.06
CA TRP A 153 3.04 0.72 -9.36
C TRP A 153 3.36 -0.68 -9.88
N LEU A 154 4.12 -0.74 -10.97
CA LEU A 154 4.64 -1.94 -11.59
C LEU A 154 6.15 -2.02 -11.34
N MET A 155 6.60 -3.16 -10.80
CA MET A 155 7.99 -3.45 -10.51
C MET A 155 8.33 -4.88 -10.94
N VAL A 156 9.45 -5.06 -11.61
CA VAL A 156 10.00 -6.38 -11.93
C VAL A 156 11.16 -6.66 -10.98
N SER A 157 11.17 -7.84 -10.37
CA SER A 157 12.17 -8.22 -9.34
C SER A 157 13.37 -9.00 -9.90
N ASP A 158 13.47 -9.11 -11.21
CA ASP A 158 14.54 -9.84 -11.91
C ASP A 158 15.93 -9.40 -11.43
N GLY A 159 16.77 -10.38 -11.13
CA GLY A 159 18.13 -10.14 -10.64
C GLY A 159 18.24 -9.76 -9.16
N TRP A 160 17.13 -9.64 -8.41
CA TRP A 160 17.20 -9.49 -6.95
C TRP A 160 17.57 -10.82 -6.28
N PRO A 161 18.51 -10.82 -5.30
CA PRO A 161 18.78 -12.01 -4.51
C PRO A 161 17.52 -12.53 -3.82
N PRO A 162 17.30 -13.86 -3.69
CA PRO A 162 16.10 -14.43 -3.07
C PRO A 162 15.79 -13.84 -1.68
N LYS A 163 16.83 -13.61 -0.87
CA LYS A 163 16.72 -12.96 0.44
C LYS A 163 16.11 -11.55 0.35
N LEU A 164 16.50 -10.74 -0.64
CA LEU A 164 15.96 -9.40 -0.82
C LEU A 164 14.49 -9.47 -1.24
N GLN A 165 14.14 -10.39 -2.14
CA GLN A 165 12.76 -10.58 -2.58
C GLN A 165 11.84 -10.97 -1.42
N CYS A 166 12.28 -11.95 -0.59
CA CYS A 166 11.57 -12.35 0.62
C CYS A 166 11.42 -11.19 1.60
N GLN A 167 12.51 -10.50 1.95
CA GLN A 167 12.47 -9.39 2.91
C GLN A 167 11.58 -8.24 2.43
N PHE A 168 11.62 -7.92 1.14
CA PHE A 168 10.76 -6.92 0.52
C PHE A 168 9.28 -7.31 0.63
N TRP A 169 8.95 -8.56 0.29
CA TRP A 169 7.57 -9.01 0.31
C TRP A 169 7.02 -9.11 1.74
N LEU A 170 7.79 -9.67 2.66
CA LEU A 170 7.45 -9.74 4.09
C LEU A 170 7.26 -8.34 4.69
N PHE A 171 8.06 -7.36 4.27
CA PHE A 171 7.86 -5.98 4.65
C PHE A 171 6.48 -5.47 4.21
N LEU A 172 6.09 -5.71 2.95
CA LEU A 172 4.77 -5.30 2.45
C LEU A 172 3.63 -6.04 3.15
N VAL A 173 3.79 -7.33 3.46
CA VAL A 173 2.82 -8.10 4.27
C VAL A 173 2.59 -7.40 5.61
N ASN A 174 3.68 -7.02 6.30
CA ASN A 174 3.60 -6.35 7.59
C ASN A 174 3.11 -4.90 7.52
N PHE A 175 3.38 -4.18 6.43
CA PHE A 175 2.98 -2.78 6.31
C PHE A 175 1.54 -2.65 5.81
N VAL A 176 1.22 -3.30 4.69
CA VAL A 176 -0.08 -3.23 4.03
C VAL A 176 -1.09 -4.14 4.71
N GLY A 177 -0.72 -5.37 5.06
CA GLY A 177 -1.61 -6.32 5.73
C GLY A 177 -2.05 -5.89 7.13
N GLN A 178 -1.23 -5.06 7.81
CA GLN A 178 -1.62 -4.42 9.08
C GLN A 178 -2.39 -3.10 8.89
N GLY A 179 -2.70 -2.70 7.65
CA GLY A 179 -3.48 -1.50 7.34
C GLY A 179 -2.73 -0.17 7.43
N LYS A 180 -1.39 -0.15 7.60
CA LYS A 180 -0.62 1.09 7.75
C LYS A 180 -0.62 1.94 6.47
N ALA A 181 -0.76 1.31 5.31
CA ALA A 181 -0.91 1.99 4.02
C ALA A 181 -2.36 2.48 3.74
N GLY A 182 -3.32 2.10 4.58
CA GLY A 182 -4.74 2.38 4.40
C GLY A 182 -5.45 1.38 3.48
N TRP A 183 -6.78 1.37 3.55
CA TRP A 183 -7.63 0.40 2.84
C TRP A 183 -7.55 0.48 1.31
N GLY A 184 -7.18 1.65 0.77
CA GLY A 184 -7.03 1.86 -0.67
C GLY A 184 -5.79 1.22 -1.31
N VAL A 185 -4.91 0.61 -0.50
CA VAL A 185 -3.62 0.06 -0.96
C VAL A 185 -3.59 -1.46 -0.79
N TRP A 186 -3.24 -2.17 -1.85
CA TRP A 186 -3.05 -3.62 -1.80
C TRP A 186 -1.98 -4.06 -2.81
N CYS A 187 -1.38 -5.23 -2.59
CA CYS A 187 -0.29 -5.73 -3.40
C CYS A 187 -0.63 -7.10 -4.01
N ARG A 188 -0.08 -7.37 -5.19
CA ARG A 188 -0.05 -8.70 -5.79
C ARG A 188 1.33 -8.96 -6.38
N ARG A 189 1.81 -10.19 -6.23
CA ARG A 189 2.95 -10.69 -7.01
C ARG A 189 2.47 -11.66 -8.08
N GLU A 190 3.05 -11.54 -9.26
CA GLU A 190 2.78 -12.37 -10.43
C GLU A 190 4.06 -13.09 -10.78
N THR A 191 4.06 -14.41 -10.58
CA THR A 191 5.24 -15.24 -10.75
C THR A 191 4.89 -16.53 -11.48
N GLN A 192 5.87 -17.06 -12.21
CA GLN A 192 5.82 -18.39 -12.81
C GLN A 192 6.34 -19.48 -11.85
N SER A 193 7.03 -19.10 -10.77
CA SER A 193 7.58 -20.02 -9.78
C SER A 193 7.20 -19.59 -8.35
N SER A 194 6.89 -20.53 -7.46
CA SER A 194 6.56 -20.19 -6.06
C SER A 194 7.71 -19.54 -5.28
N SER A 195 8.95 -19.67 -5.79
CA SER A 195 10.18 -19.28 -5.11
C SER A 195 10.72 -17.90 -5.52
N ASP A 196 10.03 -17.18 -6.41
CA ASP A 196 10.37 -15.81 -6.77
C ASP A 196 9.18 -14.85 -6.63
N LEU A 197 9.48 -13.57 -6.74
CA LEU A 197 8.53 -12.47 -6.62
C LEU A 197 7.96 -12.06 -7.99
N GLY A 198 8.65 -12.38 -9.08
CA GLY A 198 8.30 -12.01 -10.44
C GLY A 198 7.98 -10.53 -10.59
N THR A 199 6.78 -10.24 -11.10
CA THR A 199 6.23 -8.89 -11.23
C THR A 199 5.37 -8.53 -10.04
N VAL A 200 5.67 -7.40 -9.39
CA VAL A 200 4.87 -6.86 -8.30
C VAL A 200 4.00 -5.71 -8.80
N LYS A 201 2.73 -5.77 -8.43
CA LYS A 201 1.76 -4.69 -8.59
C LYS A 201 1.34 -4.16 -7.24
N VAL A 202 1.53 -2.87 -7.00
CA VAL A 202 1.07 -2.18 -5.78
C VAL A 202 0.00 -1.18 -6.17
N TYR A 203 -1.25 -1.58 -5.95
CA TYR A 203 -2.42 -0.82 -6.30
C TYR A 203 -2.64 0.29 -5.28
N CYS A 204 -2.92 1.49 -5.77
CA CYS A 204 -3.19 2.65 -4.93
C CYS A 204 -4.02 3.71 -5.67
N TRP A 205 -4.41 4.75 -4.93
CA TRP A 205 -5.02 5.95 -5.49
C TRP A 205 -3.97 6.94 -5.99
N GLY A 206 -4.35 7.81 -6.93
CA GLY A 206 -3.46 8.80 -7.54
C GLY A 206 -2.82 9.77 -6.52
N GLU A 207 -3.52 10.13 -5.44
CA GLU A 207 -2.94 10.94 -4.36
C GLU A 207 -1.79 10.24 -3.60
N LEU A 208 -1.73 8.91 -3.67
CA LEU A 208 -0.73 8.09 -2.98
C LEU A 208 0.49 7.75 -3.84
N VAL A 209 0.54 8.16 -5.12
CA VAL A 209 1.61 7.76 -6.06
C VAL A 209 3.01 8.00 -5.48
N ARG A 210 3.29 9.22 -5.00
CA ARG A 210 4.56 9.57 -4.34
C ARG A 210 4.81 8.75 -3.07
N HIS A 211 3.79 8.64 -2.22
CA HIS A 211 3.87 7.95 -0.93
C HIS A 211 4.26 6.48 -1.11
N ILE A 212 3.62 5.80 -2.06
CA ILE A 212 3.87 4.39 -2.33
C ILE A 212 5.24 4.19 -2.97
N TYR A 213 5.70 5.08 -3.85
CA TYR A 213 7.06 4.96 -4.36
C TYR A 213 8.10 5.03 -3.23
N LEU A 214 7.96 5.95 -2.28
CA LEU A 214 8.84 6.04 -1.12
C LEU A 214 8.76 4.80 -0.22
N LEU A 215 7.56 4.22 -0.06
CA LEU A 215 7.39 2.96 0.66
C LEU A 215 8.17 1.83 -0.02
N LEU A 216 8.07 1.69 -1.35
CA LEU A 216 8.81 0.68 -2.12
C LEU A 216 10.32 0.93 -2.07
N TYR A 217 10.75 2.19 -2.06
CA TYR A 217 12.14 2.57 -1.86
C TYR A 217 12.69 2.09 -0.53
N VAL A 218 11.96 2.32 0.56
CA VAL A 218 12.36 1.86 1.89
C VAL A 218 12.31 0.33 1.99
N ALA A 219 11.21 -0.29 1.54
CA ALA A 219 11.01 -1.74 1.59
C ALA A 219 12.12 -2.53 0.88
N SER A 220 12.66 -1.96 -0.20
CA SER A 220 13.68 -2.59 -1.03
C SER A 220 15.11 -2.21 -0.65
N ASN A 221 15.33 -1.46 0.44
CA ASN A 221 16.64 -0.88 0.76
C ASN A 221 17.25 -0.10 -0.43
N SER A 222 16.46 0.80 -1.03
CA SER A 222 16.81 1.63 -2.18
C SER A 222 16.97 0.90 -3.53
N LYS A 223 16.76 -0.43 -3.59
CA LYS A 223 17.03 -1.22 -4.80
C LYS A 223 16.07 -0.95 -5.96
N VAL A 224 14.88 -0.41 -5.68
CA VAL A 224 13.93 0.04 -6.72
C VAL A 224 14.39 1.29 -7.49
N LYS A 225 15.37 2.05 -6.99
CA LYS A 225 15.77 3.36 -7.55
C LYS A 225 16.17 3.30 -9.03
N LYS A 226 16.67 2.14 -9.49
CA LYS A 226 17.18 1.95 -10.86
C LYS A 226 16.34 0.98 -11.69
N LEU A 227 15.17 0.59 -11.19
CA LEU A 227 14.31 -0.38 -11.88
C LEU A 227 13.33 0.26 -12.87
N GLY A 228 13.28 1.60 -12.96
CA GLY A 228 12.37 2.25 -13.90
C GLY A 228 10.90 1.99 -13.58
N LEU A 229 10.53 1.98 -12.29
CA LEU A 229 9.16 1.73 -11.85
C LEU A 229 8.16 2.62 -12.59
N LYS A 230 7.01 2.06 -12.94
CA LYS A 230 5.93 2.74 -13.65
C LYS A 230 4.67 2.73 -12.83
N TRP A 231 4.02 3.88 -12.67
CA TRP A 231 2.64 3.92 -12.19
C TRP A 231 1.71 3.96 -13.39
N VAL A 232 0.87 2.93 -13.48
CA VAL A 232 -0.05 2.66 -14.58
C VAL A 232 -1.48 2.89 -14.08
N ASP A 233 -2.26 3.67 -14.83
CA ASP A 233 -3.65 3.94 -14.48
C ASP A 233 -4.57 2.73 -14.77
N ALA A 234 -5.86 2.86 -14.41
CA ALA A 234 -6.86 1.81 -14.62
C ALA A 234 -7.13 1.48 -16.11
N GLU A 235 -6.72 2.33 -17.05
CA GLU A 235 -6.82 2.10 -18.50
C GLU A 235 -5.56 1.41 -19.05
N GLY A 236 -4.57 1.10 -18.21
CA GLY A 236 -3.31 0.50 -18.64
C GLY A 236 -2.30 1.51 -19.18
N LYS A 237 -2.52 2.82 -19.03
CA LYS A 237 -1.61 3.86 -19.52
C LYS A 237 -0.58 4.21 -18.46
N VAL A 238 0.69 4.32 -18.86
CA VAL A 238 1.76 4.79 -17.98
C VAL A 238 1.57 6.29 -17.75
N VAL A 239 1.39 6.69 -16.49
CA VAL A 239 1.20 8.10 -16.11
C VAL A 239 2.44 8.66 -15.43
N VAL A 240 3.15 7.83 -14.64
CA VAL A 240 4.42 8.21 -14.00
C VAL A 240 5.46 7.14 -14.27
N GLU A 241 6.67 7.57 -14.59
CA GLU A 241 7.83 6.70 -14.80
C GLU A 241 9.03 7.24 -14.02
N MET A 242 9.70 6.32 -13.32
CA MET A 242 10.88 6.59 -12.53
C MET A 242 12.15 6.26 -13.32
N GLN A 243 13.30 6.75 -12.84
CA GLN A 243 14.57 6.49 -13.50
C GLN A 243 14.90 4.99 -13.53
N SER A 244 15.32 4.48 -14.69
CA SER A 244 15.97 3.17 -14.84
C SER A 244 17.49 3.33 -14.91
N ALA A 245 18.24 2.27 -14.65
CA ALA A 245 19.64 2.22 -15.07
C ALA A 245 19.71 2.45 -16.60
N SER A 246 20.60 3.36 -17.03
CA SER A 246 20.96 3.57 -18.43
C SER A 246 21.95 2.53 -18.90
#